data_AF-A0A5R9F7Q5-F1
#
_entry.id   AF-A0A5R9F7Q5-F1
#
_cell.length_a   1.000
_cell.length_b   1.000
_cell.length_c   1.000
_cell.angle_alpha   90.00
_cell.angle_beta   90.00
_cell.angle_gamma   90.00
#
_symmetry.space_group_name_H-M   'P 1'
#
loop_
_entity.id
_entity.type
_entity.pdbx_description
1 polymer ?
#
loop_
_entity_poly.entity_id
_entity_poly.type
_entity_poly.pdbx_seq_one_letter_code
_entity_poly.pdbx_strand_id
1 'polypeptide(L)'
;MAIKGEATAIEFYKRLAKAAPDKEQKEDVLHALEDEKKHFEAFTQLYIQLTGIKPEYSIEKVMFNSYKEGLERAYKMELEAYEEYRDSYLLTRDQTIRDVFFLAMTDEIEHAMRFGHNLLKI
;
A
#
# COMPACT_ATOMS: atom_id res chain seq x y z
N MET A 1 0.73 12.29 0.37
CA MET A 1 0.77 11.20 1.35
C MET A 1 0.39 9.91 0.63
N ALA A 2 -0.88 9.66 0.29
CA ALA A 2 -1.32 8.47 -0.49
C ALA A 2 -0.50 8.16 -1.77
N ILE A 3 -0.50 9.03 -2.79
CA ILE A 3 0.21 8.78 -4.07
C ILE A 3 1.71 8.43 -3.88
N LYS A 4 2.38 9.14 -2.95
CA LYS A 4 3.79 8.88 -2.64
C LYS A 4 3.95 7.55 -1.88
N GLY A 5 3.04 7.26 -0.96
CA GLY A 5 2.94 6.01 -0.21
C GLY A 5 2.87 4.83 -1.18
N GLU A 6 1.87 4.81 -2.06
CA GLU A 6 1.65 3.67 -2.97
C GLU A 6 2.82 3.51 -3.94
N ALA A 7 3.35 4.62 -4.47
CA ALA A 7 4.54 4.57 -5.32
C ALA A 7 5.75 3.95 -4.61
N THR A 8 5.88 4.22 -3.31
CA THR A 8 6.92 3.67 -2.44
C THR A 8 6.66 2.19 -2.13
N ALA A 9 5.43 1.82 -1.81
CA ALA A 9 5.01 0.43 -1.58
C ALA A 9 5.21 -0.43 -2.84
N ILE A 10 4.84 0.06 -4.02
CA ILE A 10 5.05 -0.63 -5.31
C ILE A 10 6.54 -0.94 -5.54
N GLU A 11 7.43 0.03 -5.30
CA GLU A 11 8.88 -0.19 -5.46
C GLU A 11 9.39 -1.20 -4.44
N PHE A 12 8.93 -1.08 -3.20
CA PHE A 12 9.32 -1.92 -2.09
C PHE A 12 8.85 -3.37 -2.28
N TYR A 13 7.58 -3.61 -2.59
CA TYR A 13 6.99 -4.95 -2.73
C TYR A 13 7.52 -5.70 -3.94
N LYS A 14 7.91 -5.00 -5.03
CA LYS A 14 8.68 -5.61 -6.12
C LYS A 14 10.00 -6.24 -5.66
N ARG A 15 10.66 -5.63 -4.67
CA ARG A 15 11.90 -6.19 -4.08
C ARG A 15 11.59 -7.24 -3.03
N LEU A 16 10.59 -7.01 -2.18
CA LEU A 16 10.20 -7.93 -1.11
C LEU A 16 9.72 -9.28 -1.66
N ALA A 17 8.91 -9.28 -2.73
CA ALA A 17 8.44 -10.51 -3.39
C ALA A 17 9.58 -11.38 -3.95
N LYS A 18 10.73 -10.77 -4.29
CA LYS A 18 11.92 -11.51 -4.75
C LYS A 18 12.69 -12.15 -3.60
N ALA A 19 12.56 -11.60 -2.39
CA ALA A 19 13.20 -12.08 -1.19
C ALA A 19 12.37 -13.13 -0.42
N ALA A 20 11.12 -13.37 -0.83
CA ALA A 20 10.21 -14.31 -0.18
C ALA A 20 10.78 -15.74 -0.15
N PRO A 21 10.71 -16.45 1.00
CA PRO A 21 11.33 -17.75 1.18
C PRO A 21 10.55 -18.89 0.53
N ASP A 22 9.25 -18.70 0.30
CA ASP A 22 8.36 -19.71 -0.28
C ASP A 22 7.32 -19.07 -1.21
N LYS A 23 6.53 -19.94 -1.86
CA LYS A 23 5.53 -19.53 -2.85
C LYS A 23 4.34 -18.81 -2.22
N GLU A 24 3.86 -19.25 -1.07
CA GLU A 24 2.68 -18.67 -0.40
C GLU A 24 2.97 -17.22 -0.01
N GLN A 25 4.07 -17.00 0.68
CA GLN A 25 4.48 -15.67 1.13
C GLN A 25 4.83 -14.74 -0.04
N LYS A 26 5.34 -15.29 -1.14
CA LYS A 26 5.55 -14.54 -2.38
C LYS A 26 4.23 -14.11 -3.01
N GLU A 27 3.24 -14.99 -3.05
CA GLU A 27 1.92 -14.70 -3.60
C GLU A 27 1.20 -13.62 -2.80
N ASP A 28 1.31 -13.62 -1.47
CA ASP A 28 0.75 -12.54 -0.63
C ASP A 28 1.38 -11.18 -0.91
N VAL A 29 2.71 -11.11 -1.08
CA VAL A 29 3.38 -9.83 -1.43
C VAL A 29 3.05 -9.39 -2.85
N LEU A 30 2.88 -10.33 -3.79
CA LEU A 30 2.46 -10.01 -5.16
C LEU A 30 1.01 -9.54 -5.22
N HIS A 31 0.14 -10.10 -4.38
CA HIS A 31 -1.24 -9.66 -4.22
C HIS A 31 -1.29 -8.19 -3.81
N ALA A 32 -0.62 -7.84 -2.70
CA ALA A 32 -0.51 -6.46 -2.23
C ALA A 32 0.08 -5.53 -3.32
N LEU A 33 1.18 -5.96 -3.99
CA LEU A 33 1.79 -5.19 -5.07
C LEU A 33 0.83 -4.84 -6.22
N GLU A 34 -0.10 -5.73 -6.58
CA GLU A 34 -1.06 -5.43 -7.65
C GLU A 34 -2.17 -4.49 -7.18
N ASP A 35 -2.61 -4.59 -5.93
CA ASP A 35 -3.61 -3.68 -5.35
C ASP A 35 -3.02 -2.27 -5.19
N GLU A 36 -1.78 -2.16 -4.73
CA GLU A 36 -1.03 -0.92 -4.60
C GLU A 36 -0.89 -0.14 -5.93
N LYS A 37 -0.74 -0.85 -7.05
CA LYS A 37 -0.76 -0.21 -8.38
C LYS A 37 -2.11 0.39 -8.71
N LYS A 38 -3.21 -0.29 -8.35
CA LYS A 38 -4.57 0.21 -8.56
C LYS A 38 -4.83 1.41 -7.66
N HIS A 39 -4.41 1.36 -6.40
CA HIS A 39 -4.52 2.48 -5.45
C HIS A 39 -3.76 3.69 -5.98
N PHE A 40 -2.50 3.50 -6.39
CA PHE A 40 -1.68 4.56 -6.98
C PHE A 40 -2.36 5.22 -8.19
N GLU A 41 -2.90 4.42 -9.10
CA GLU A 41 -3.63 4.93 -10.27
C GLU A 41 -4.89 5.70 -9.84
N ALA A 42 -5.71 5.12 -8.96
CA ALA A 42 -6.94 5.72 -8.48
C ALA A 42 -6.69 7.06 -7.77
N PHE A 43 -5.72 7.12 -6.86
CA PHE A 43 -5.34 8.36 -6.17
C PHE A 43 -4.75 9.40 -7.13
N THR A 44 -3.97 8.96 -8.12
CA THR A 44 -3.44 9.87 -9.16
C THR A 44 -4.55 10.47 -9.99
N GLN A 45 -5.51 9.66 -10.44
CA GLN A 45 -6.67 10.16 -11.20
C GLN A 45 -7.52 11.09 -10.36
N LEU A 46 -7.79 10.72 -9.10
CA LEU A 46 -8.57 11.56 -8.20
C LEU A 46 -7.89 12.92 -7.96
N TYR A 47 -6.57 12.93 -7.74
CA TYR A 47 -5.81 14.16 -7.59
C TYR A 47 -5.88 15.05 -8.83
N ILE A 48 -5.73 14.47 -10.03
CA ILE A 48 -5.84 15.21 -11.30
C ILE A 48 -7.26 15.77 -11.47
N GLN A 49 -8.29 15.01 -11.13
CA GLN A 49 -9.69 15.47 -11.21
C GLN A 49 -9.96 16.65 -10.27
N LEU A 50 -9.39 16.63 -9.06
CA LEU A 50 -9.60 17.67 -8.06
C LEU A 50 -8.76 18.94 -8.32
N THR A 51 -7.55 18.79 -8.87
CA THR A 51 -6.58 19.89 -8.97
C THR A 51 -6.30 20.37 -10.39
N GLY A 52 -6.65 19.56 -11.40
CA GLY A 52 -6.35 19.82 -12.81
C GLY A 52 -4.89 19.60 -13.20
N ILE A 53 -4.01 19.19 -12.28
CA ILE A 53 -2.58 19.01 -12.54
C ILE A 53 -2.10 17.62 -12.12
N LYS A 54 -0.99 17.17 -12.71
CA LYS A 54 -0.36 15.91 -12.33
C LYS A 54 0.36 16.04 -10.97
N PRO A 55 0.34 15.00 -10.14
CA PRO A 55 1.06 15.01 -8.86
C PRO A 55 2.57 14.98 -9.11
N GLU A 56 3.32 15.79 -8.35
CA GLU A 56 4.77 15.68 -8.25
C GLU A 56 5.13 14.96 -6.95
N TYR A 57 5.93 13.90 -7.04
CA TYR A 57 6.36 13.11 -5.89
C TYR A 57 7.74 12.49 -6.14
N SER A 58 8.41 12.12 -5.05
CA SER A 58 9.65 11.34 -5.08
C SER A 58 9.47 10.07 -4.26
N ILE A 59 9.97 8.95 -4.80
CA ILE A 59 9.91 7.64 -4.14
C ILE A 59 11.04 7.56 -3.11
N GLU A 60 10.70 7.13 -1.89
CA GLU A 60 11.69 6.81 -0.87
C GLU A 60 12.00 5.32 -0.89
N LYS A 61 13.28 4.97 -0.98
CA LYS A 61 13.67 3.56 -1.04
C LYS A 61 13.62 2.93 0.35
N VAL A 62 12.64 2.05 0.59
CA VAL A 62 12.53 1.28 1.83
C VAL A 62 13.61 0.18 1.86
N MET A 63 14.64 0.38 2.68
CA MET A 63 15.74 -0.58 2.82
C MET A 63 15.40 -1.68 3.83
N PHE A 64 15.81 -2.92 3.55
CA PHE A 64 15.68 -4.08 4.44
C PHE A 64 16.83 -5.05 4.20
N ASN A 65 17.28 -5.76 5.23
CA ASN A 65 18.43 -6.68 5.17
C ASN A 65 18.02 -8.16 5.17
N SER A 66 16.78 -8.46 5.55
CA SER A 66 16.21 -9.81 5.51
C SER A 66 14.74 -9.75 5.10
N TYR A 67 14.19 -10.86 4.59
CA TYR A 67 12.77 -10.93 4.26
C TYR A 67 11.88 -10.64 5.48
N LYS A 68 12.24 -11.17 6.66
CA LYS A 68 11.53 -10.90 7.92
C LYS A 68 11.49 -9.41 8.25
N GLU A 69 12.64 -8.72 8.20
CA GLU A 69 12.69 -7.27 8.43
C GLU A 69 11.85 -6.51 7.40
N GLY A 70 11.91 -6.92 6.12
CA GLY A 70 11.07 -6.35 5.07
C GLY A 70 9.58 -6.54 5.36
N LEU A 71 9.18 -7.73 5.77
CA LEU A 71 7.78 -8.04 6.08
C LEU A 71 7.27 -7.29 7.33
N GLU A 72 8.11 -7.10 8.36
CA GLU A 72 7.79 -6.26 9.53
C GLU A 72 7.59 -4.79 9.14
N ARG A 73 8.37 -4.28 8.20
CA ARG A 73 8.21 -2.93 7.67
C ARG A 73 6.94 -2.80 6.84
N ALA A 74 6.69 -3.74 5.93
CA ALA A 74 5.47 -3.80 5.13
C ALA A 74 4.23 -3.80 6.03
N TYR A 75 4.18 -4.70 7.02
CA TYR A 75 3.10 -4.76 8.01
C TYR A 75 2.79 -3.41 8.68
N LYS A 76 3.82 -2.67 9.10
CA LYS A 76 3.62 -1.34 9.72
C LYS A 76 3.14 -0.30 8.73
N MET A 77 3.72 -0.29 7.53
CA MET A 77 3.32 0.63 6.46
C MET A 77 1.83 0.44 6.10
N GLU A 78 1.37 -0.81 6.00
CA GLU A 78 -0.04 -1.11 5.73
C GLU A 78 -0.99 -0.63 6.82
N LEU A 79 -0.62 -0.79 8.09
CA LEU A 79 -1.41 -0.28 9.20
C LEU A 79 -1.48 1.25 9.21
N GLU A 80 -0.37 1.92 8.92
CA GLU A 80 -0.31 3.38 8.82
C GLU A 80 -1.19 3.87 7.65
N ALA A 81 -1.09 3.24 6.48
CA ALA A 81 -1.91 3.57 5.31
C ALA A 81 -3.40 3.34 5.57
N TYR A 82 -3.78 2.22 6.20
CA TYR A 82 -5.15 1.96 6.64
C TYR A 82 -5.71 3.10 7.50
N GLU A 83 -4.96 3.56 8.50
CA GLU A 83 -5.39 4.64 9.38
C GLU A 83 -5.52 5.98 8.64
N GLU A 84 -4.54 6.32 7.79
CA GLU A 84 -4.58 7.53 6.97
C GLU A 84 -5.78 7.56 6.01
N TYR A 85 -6.09 6.42 5.38
CA TYR A 85 -7.17 6.30 4.41
C TYR A 85 -8.53 6.29 5.07
N ARG A 86 -8.66 5.63 6.23
CA ARG A 86 -9.86 5.73 7.08
C ARG A 86 -10.14 7.17 7.47
N ASP A 87 -9.13 7.91 7.91
CA ASP A 87 -9.30 9.29 8.34
C ASP A 87 -9.67 10.18 7.15
N SER A 88 -9.04 9.98 5.99
CA SER A 88 -9.38 10.66 4.72
C SER A 88 -10.82 10.39 4.27
N TYR A 89 -11.28 9.15 4.38
CA TYR A 89 -12.67 8.75 4.12
C TYR A 89 -13.67 9.51 4.99
N LEU A 90 -13.35 9.73 6.27
CA LEU A 90 -14.22 10.43 7.22
C LEU A 90 -14.23 11.95 7.03
N LEU A 91 -13.22 12.53 6.39
CA LEU A 91 -13.10 13.98 6.17
C LEU A 91 -13.96 14.53 5.01
N THR A 92 -14.54 13.65 4.18
CA THR A 92 -15.32 14.06 3.00
C THR A 92 -16.72 13.45 2.97
N ARG A 93 -17.64 14.15 2.30
CA ARG A 93 -18.98 13.67 1.96
C ARG A 93 -19.14 13.30 0.48
N ASP A 94 -18.13 13.60 -0.34
CA ASP A 94 -18.13 13.25 -1.74
C ASP A 94 -18.04 11.73 -1.90
N GLN A 95 -19.02 11.12 -2.57
CA GLN A 95 -19.11 9.67 -2.69
C GLN A 95 -17.95 9.09 -3.51
N THR A 96 -17.50 9.78 -4.56
CA THR A 96 -16.38 9.32 -5.40
C THR A 96 -15.10 9.25 -4.57
N ILE A 97 -14.81 10.30 -3.80
CA ILE A 97 -13.63 10.31 -2.91
C ILE A 97 -13.75 9.19 -1.86
N ARG A 98 -14.94 9.04 -1.27
CA ARG A 98 -15.18 8.01 -0.26
C ARG A 98 -14.98 6.60 -0.80
N ASP A 99 -15.45 6.30 -2.00
CA ASP A 99 -15.31 4.96 -2.58
C ASP A 99 -13.84 4.61 -2.84
N VAL A 100 -13.03 5.57 -3.33
CA VAL A 100 -11.59 5.36 -3.53
C VAL A 100 -10.89 5.05 -2.20
N PHE A 101 -11.10 5.87 -1.17
CA PHE A 101 -10.46 5.64 0.13
C PHE A 101 -11.00 4.41 0.86
N PHE A 102 -12.28 4.07 0.68
CA PHE A 102 -12.89 2.89 1.29
C PHE A 102 -12.24 1.61 0.75
N LEU A 103 -12.12 1.49 -0.58
CA LEU A 103 -11.50 0.34 -1.22
C LEU A 103 -10.03 0.21 -0.78
N ALA A 104 -9.25 1.30 -0.87
CA ALA A 104 -7.85 1.30 -0.48
C ALA A 104 -7.68 0.87 1.00
N MET A 105 -8.40 1.50 1.94
CA MET A 105 -8.24 1.15 3.36
C MET A 105 -8.62 -0.30 3.66
N THR A 106 -9.62 -0.87 2.98
CA THR A 106 -10.01 -2.26 3.21
C THR A 106 -8.98 -3.25 2.67
N ASP A 107 -8.29 -2.88 1.60
CA ASP A 107 -7.21 -3.69 1.03
C ASP A 107 -5.94 -3.57 1.91
N GLU A 108 -5.58 -2.38 2.42
CA GLU A 108 -4.38 -2.23 3.27
C GLU A 108 -4.49 -3.03 4.58
N ILE A 109 -5.68 -3.03 5.22
CA ILE A 109 -5.85 -3.85 6.42
C ILE A 109 -5.81 -5.35 6.09
N GLU A 110 -6.22 -5.75 4.89
CA GLU A 110 -6.10 -7.12 4.39
C GLU A 110 -4.64 -7.52 4.19
N HIS A 111 -3.85 -6.65 3.55
CA HIS A 111 -2.41 -6.84 3.36
C HIS A 111 -1.69 -6.93 4.71
N ALA A 112 -2.01 -6.05 5.66
CA ALA A 112 -1.48 -6.11 7.03
C ALA A 112 -1.79 -7.45 7.69
N MET A 113 -3.01 -7.97 7.56
CA MET A 113 -3.37 -9.29 8.11
C MET A 113 -2.55 -10.42 7.48
N ARG A 114 -2.35 -10.41 6.15
CA ARG A 114 -1.50 -11.40 5.45
C ARG A 114 -0.05 -11.33 5.91
N PHE A 115 0.53 -10.13 5.96
CA PHE A 115 1.91 -9.94 6.40
C PHE A 115 2.10 -10.33 7.87
N GLY A 116 1.15 -9.99 8.73
CA GLY A 116 1.12 -10.41 10.13
C GLY A 116 1.08 -11.94 10.28
N HIS A 117 0.24 -12.63 9.50
CA HIS A 117 0.19 -14.09 9.47
C HIS A 117 1.50 -14.72 9.01
N ASN A 118 2.11 -14.16 7.96
CA ASN A 118 3.40 -14.64 7.44
C ASN A 118 4.55 -14.43 8.44
N LEU A 119 4.54 -13.35 9.23
CA LEU A 119 5.50 -13.13 10.31
C LEU A 119 5.44 -14.19 11.41
N LEU A 120 4.28 -14.80 11.67
CA LEU A 120 4.14 -15.88 12.64
C LEU A 120 4.77 -17.19 12.16
N LYS A 121 5.06 -17.32 10.86
CA LYS A 121 5.64 -18.51 10.23
C LYS A 121 7.17 -18.43 10.05
N ILE A 122 7.81 -17.30 10.37
CA ILE A 122 9.25 -17.04 10.11
C ILE A 122 10.07 -16.89 11.39
#